data_AF-A0A973T859-F1
#
_entry.id   AF-A0A973T859-F1
#
_cell.length_a   1.000
_cell.length_b   1.000
_cell.length_c   1.000
_cell.angle_alpha   90.00
_cell.angle_beta   90.00
_cell.angle_gamma   90.00
#
_symmetry.space_group_name_H-M   'P 1'
#
loop_
_entity.id
_entity.type
_entity.pdbx_description
1 polymer ?
#
loop_
_entity_poly.entity_id
_entity_poly.type
_entity_poly.pdbx_seq_one_letter_code
_entity_poly.pdbx_strand_id
1 'polypeptide(L)'
;MMVAGLAALGLGIAAGTLPVPYVIESPGPTYNTLGESQGKPVIHVTGHETYPAAGSLDLTTVYVDGGPTGPVSILGAFSAWLDKSKAVYPVELIYPTGTTKQEAQEQSAVAMTTSQENAVASALNELKIPFGQQLQAAGLSQDSPSVGK
;
A
#
# COMPACT_ATOMS: atom_id res chain seq x y z
N MET A 1 -20.05 -44.85 3.21
CA MET A 1 -18.98 -44.22 2.40
C MET A 1 -19.40 -42.86 1.85
N MET A 2 -20.54 -42.73 1.16
CA MET A 2 -20.99 -41.44 0.60
C MET A 2 -21.22 -40.33 1.64
N VAL A 3 -21.89 -40.63 2.75
CA VAL A 3 -22.15 -39.65 3.84
C VAL A 3 -20.85 -39.16 4.49
N ALA A 4 -19.91 -40.06 4.75
CA ALA A 4 -18.60 -39.71 5.29
C ALA A 4 -17.79 -38.85 4.32
N GLY A 5 -17.87 -39.13 3.00
CA GLY A 5 -17.22 -38.32 1.97
C GLY A 5 -17.77 -36.90 1.89
N LEU A 6 -19.09 -36.73 1.90
CA LEU A 6 -19.74 -35.41 1.92
C LEU A 6 -19.40 -34.62 3.20
N ALA A 7 -19.41 -35.29 4.36
CA ALA A 7 -19.03 -34.67 5.62
C ALA A 7 -17.56 -34.21 5.62
N ALA A 8 -16.64 -35.04 5.11
CA ALA A 8 -15.22 -34.67 4.99
C ALA A 8 -15.00 -33.49 4.04
N LEU A 9 -15.71 -33.47 2.90
CA LEU A 9 -15.65 -32.35 1.95
C LEU A 9 -16.15 -31.05 2.59
N GLY A 10 -17.27 -31.11 3.31
CA GLY A 10 -17.83 -29.96 4.03
C GLY A 10 -16.86 -29.40 5.09
N LEU A 11 -16.23 -30.28 5.87
CA LEU A 11 -15.21 -29.88 6.84
C LEU A 11 -13.97 -29.27 6.19
N GLY A 12 -13.53 -29.81 5.04
CA GLY A 12 -12.40 -29.25 4.28
C GLY A 12 -12.68 -27.85 3.77
N ILE A 13 -13.89 -27.60 3.22
CA ILE A 13 -14.31 -26.27 2.78
C ILE A 13 -14.36 -25.30 3.96
N ALA A 14 -14.96 -25.71 5.08
CA ALA A 14 -15.03 -24.89 6.27
C ALA A 14 -13.62 -24.53 6.80
N ALA A 15 -12.70 -25.49 6.86
CA ALA A 15 -11.31 -25.24 7.24
C ALA A 15 -10.63 -24.23 6.30
N GLY A 16 -10.89 -24.33 5.00
CA GLY A 16 -10.36 -23.42 3.98
C GLY A 16 -10.78 -21.96 4.14
N THR A 17 -11.89 -21.70 4.83
CA THR A 17 -12.39 -20.33 5.14
C THR A 17 -11.77 -19.72 6.39
N LEU A 18 -10.99 -20.47 7.16
CA LEU A 18 -10.35 -19.95 8.36
C LEU A 18 -9.33 -18.84 8.02
N PRO A 19 -9.23 -17.79 8.85
CA PRO A 19 -8.31 -16.69 8.62
C PRO A 19 -6.85 -17.09 8.86
N VAL A 20 -5.94 -16.48 8.12
CA VAL A 20 -4.48 -16.66 8.26
C VAL A 20 -3.74 -15.32 8.35
N PRO A 21 -2.58 -15.26 9.03
CA PRO A 21 -1.79 -14.03 9.20
C PRO A 21 -0.95 -13.72 7.96
N TYR A 22 -1.59 -13.61 6.80
CA TYR A 22 -0.95 -13.22 5.54
C TYR A 22 -1.64 -12.02 4.91
N VAL A 23 -0.86 -11.25 4.17
CA VAL A 23 -1.34 -10.24 3.23
C VAL A 23 -1.15 -10.71 1.80
N ILE A 24 -2.06 -10.28 0.92
CA ILE A 24 -1.98 -10.49 -0.52
C ILE A 24 -1.84 -9.11 -1.16
N GLU A 25 -0.73 -8.89 -1.83
CA GLU A 25 -0.55 -7.74 -2.71
C GLU A 25 -0.96 -8.11 -4.13
N SER A 26 -1.73 -7.24 -4.78
CA SER A 26 -2.16 -7.41 -6.16
C SER A 26 -2.09 -6.11 -6.96
N PRO A 27 -2.00 -6.17 -8.30
CA PRO A 27 -1.90 -4.98 -9.13
C PRO A 27 -3.18 -4.15 -9.01
N GLY A 28 -3.01 -2.86 -8.74
CA GLY A 28 -4.09 -1.88 -8.80
C GLY A 28 -4.19 -1.24 -10.19
N PRO A 29 -5.18 -0.36 -10.39
CA PRO A 29 -5.30 0.41 -11.62
C PRO A 29 -4.09 1.35 -11.81
N THR A 30 -3.83 1.70 -13.06
CA THR A 30 -2.86 2.73 -13.43
C THR A 30 -3.60 4.03 -13.76
N TYR A 31 -3.01 5.17 -13.38
CA TYR A 31 -3.54 6.49 -13.70
C TYR A 31 -2.52 7.29 -14.51
N ASN A 32 -2.91 7.78 -15.69
CA ASN A 32 -2.05 8.69 -16.45
C ASN A 32 -2.06 10.06 -15.78
N THR A 33 -0.94 10.43 -15.17
CA THR A 33 -0.78 11.68 -14.41
C THR A 33 -0.81 12.95 -15.28
N LEU A 34 -0.58 12.81 -16.60
CA LEU A 34 -0.69 13.91 -17.57
C LEU A 34 -2.13 14.11 -18.07
N GLY A 35 -3.04 13.19 -17.74
CA GLY A 35 -4.43 13.20 -18.19
C GLY A 35 -5.43 13.50 -17.07
N GLU A 36 -6.66 13.08 -17.30
CA GLU A 36 -7.78 13.24 -16.36
C GLU A 36 -8.26 11.90 -15.82
N SER A 37 -8.68 11.90 -14.55
CA SER A 37 -9.39 10.80 -13.90
C SER A 37 -10.71 11.34 -13.33
N GLN A 38 -11.82 10.68 -13.67
CA GLN A 38 -13.17 11.10 -13.24
C GLN A 38 -13.50 12.57 -13.57
N GLY A 39 -13.04 13.07 -14.72
CA GLY A 39 -13.29 14.43 -15.18
C GLY A 39 -12.49 15.52 -14.44
N LYS A 40 -11.44 15.14 -13.72
CA LYS A 40 -10.49 16.08 -13.09
C LYS A 40 -9.05 15.70 -13.46
N PRO A 41 -8.15 16.68 -13.67
CA PRO A 41 -6.72 16.40 -13.85
C PRO A 41 -6.17 15.57 -12.69
N VAL A 42 -5.37 14.55 -13.00
CA VAL A 42 -4.73 13.71 -11.97
C VAL A 42 -3.71 14.53 -11.18
N ILE A 43 -2.93 15.38 -11.86
CA ILE A 43 -2.06 16.38 -11.26
C ILE A 43 -2.58 17.77 -11.63
N HIS A 44 -2.70 18.64 -10.63
CA HIS A 44 -3.07 20.03 -10.82
C HIS A 44 -1.98 20.94 -10.28
N VAL A 45 -1.47 21.85 -11.13
CA VAL A 45 -0.44 22.81 -10.77
C VAL A 45 -1.07 24.20 -10.72
N THR A 46 -0.82 24.93 -9.63
CA THR A 46 -1.30 26.30 -9.42
C THR A 46 -0.11 27.24 -9.22
N GLY A 47 -0.30 28.52 -9.51
CA GLY A 47 0.70 29.57 -9.26
C GLY A 47 1.84 29.69 -10.29
N HIS A 48 1.92 28.79 -11.28
CA HIS A 48 2.92 28.81 -12.34
C HIS A 48 2.33 28.36 -13.68
N GLU A 49 2.96 28.77 -14.78
CA GLU A 49 2.61 28.31 -16.13
C GLU A 49 2.95 26.82 -16.29
N THR A 50 2.03 26.07 -16.88
CA THR A 50 2.21 24.66 -17.21
C THR A 50 2.38 24.51 -18.71
N TYR A 51 3.16 23.50 -19.10
CA TYR A 51 3.45 23.22 -20.51
C TYR A 51 2.79 21.90 -20.92
N PRO A 52 2.20 21.80 -22.12
CA PRO A 52 1.66 20.55 -22.62
C PRO A 52 2.75 19.47 -22.68
N ALA A 53 2.50 18.35 -22.03
CA ALA A 53 3.33 17.16 -22.13
C ALA A 53 2.64 16.14 -23.05
N ALA A 54 3.42 15.47 -23.90
CA ALA A 54 2.92 14.40 -24.77
C ALA A 54 3.23 13.02 -24.17
N GLY A 55 2.38 12.03 -24.45
CA GLY A 55 2.55 10.64 -24.00
C GLY A 55 1.74 10.29 -22.75
N SER A 56 2.21 9.30 -22.00
CA SER A 56 1.65 8.89 -20.71
C SER A 56 2.73 8.88 -19.64
N LEU A 57 2.37 9.29 -18.43
CA LEU A 57 3.16 9.07 -17.24
C LEU A 57 2.29 8.33 -16.23
N ASP A 58 2.42 7.01 -16.20
CA ASP A 58 1.50 6.13 -15.49
C ASP A 58 1.89 6.00 -14.01
N LEU A 59 0.99 6.44 -13.14
CA LEU A 59 1.02 6.14 -11.71
C LEU A 59 0.44 4.74 -11.49
N THR A 60 1.29 3.78 -11.14
CA THR A 60 0.88 2.42 -10.81
C THR A 60 0.44 2.34 -9.35
N THR A 61 -0.71 1.70 -9.10
CA THR A 61 -1.17 1.44 -7.74
C THR A 61 -1.16 -0.05 -7.42
N VAL A 62 -1.23 -0.39 -6.14
CA VAL A 62 -1.34 -1.76 -5.66
C VAL A 62 -2.48 -1.86 -4.65
N TYR A 63 -3.12 -3.03 -4.58
CA TYR A 63 -4.05 -3.39 -3.52
C TYR A 63 -3.39 -4.32 -2.53
N VAL A 64 -3.70 -4.15 -1.25
CA VAL A 64 -3.22 -5.01 -0.16
C VAL A 64 -4.43 -5.53 0.60
N ASP A 65 -4.71 -6.82 0.47
CA ASP A 65 -5.70 -7.52 1.28
C ASP A 65 -5.00 -8.17 2.48
N GLY A 66 -5.59 -8.17 3.67
CA GLY A 66 -4.96 -8.75 4.86
C GLY A 66 -4.61 -7.72 5.94
N GLY A 67 -4.09 -8.21 7.07
CA GLY A 67 -3.63 -7.35 8.16
C GLY A 67 -4.74 -6.43 8.69
N PRO A 68 -4.48 -5.11 8.85
CA PRO A 68 -5.47 -4.16 9.36
C PRO A 68 -6.68 -3.92 8.44
N THR A 69 -6.64 -4.38 7.19
CA THR A 69 -7.71 -4.15 6.20
C THR A 69 -8.81 -5.21 6.22
N GLY A 70 -8.51 -6.40 6.76
CA GLY A 70 -9.43 -7.54 6.86
C GLY A 70 -8.69 -8.87 6.76
N PRO A 71 -9.24 -9.99 7.29
CA PRO A 71 -8.55 -11.27 7.26
C PRO A 71 -8.54 -11.91 5.86
N VAL A 72 -7.44 -12.58 5.51
CA VAL A 72 -7.33 -13.46 4.34
C VAL A 72 -7.59 -14.90 4.77
N SER A 73 -8.31 -15.68 3.95
CA SER A 73 -8.57 -17.11 4.23
C SER A 73 -7.44 -18.02 3.72
N ILE A 74 -7.34 -19.24 4.26
CA ILE A 74 -6.36 -20.25 3.78
C ILE A 74 -6.46 -20.45 2.26
N LEU A 75 -7.68 -20.64 1.75
CA LEU A 75 -7.90 -20.81 0.31
C LEU A 75 -7.55 -19.54 -0.48
N GLY A 76 -7.84 -18.36 0.08
CA GLY A 76 -7.46 -17.08 -0.50
C GLY A 76 -5.95 -16.93 -0.66
N ALA A 77 -5.20 -17.16 0.42
CA ALA A 77 -3.73 -17.09 0.40
C ALA A 77 -3.11 -18.12 -0.56
N PHE A 78 -3.58 -19.38 -0.53
CA PHE A 78 -3.06 -20.43 -1.40
C PHE A 78 -3.36 -20.15 -2.88
N SER A 79 -4.57 -19.67 -3.20
CA SER A 79 -4.93 -19.31 -4.58
C SER A 79 -4.12 -18.11 -5.09
N ALA A 80 -3.88 -17.11 -4.24
CA ALA A 80 -3.03 -15.97 -4.58
C ALA A 80 -1.57 -16.37 -4.78
N TRP A 81 -1.05 -17.33 -4.00
CA TRP A 81 0.31 -17.84 -4.14
C TRP A 81 0.57 -18.54 -5.49
N LEU A 82 -0.46 -19.11 -6.10
CA LEU A 82 -0.38 -19.72 -7.44
C LEU A 82 -0.47 -18.70 -8.57
N ASP A 83 -0.95 -17.49 -8.31
CA ASP A 83 -1.09 -16.42 -9.28
C ASP A 83 0.20 -15.59 -9.34
N LYS A 84 0.88 -15.62 -10.49
CA LYS A 84 2.15 -14.89 -10.70
C LYS A 84 2.00 -13.37 -10.63
N SER A 85 0.78 -12.85 -10.75
CA SER A 85 0.52 -11.41 -10.65
C SER A 85 0.37 -10.94 -9.20
N LYS A 86 0.30 -11.86 -8.23
CA LYS A 86 0.09 -11.55 -6.81
C LYS A 86 1.29 -11.95 -5.98
N ALA A 87 1.48 -11.25 -4.87
CA ALA A 87 2.50 -11.57 -3.88
C ALA A 87 1.84 -11.85 -2.53
N VAL A 88 2.36 -12.85 -1.81
CA VAL A 88 1.83 -13.27 -0.52
C VAL A 88 2.92 -13.14 0.53
N TYR A 89 2.69 -12.33 1.55
CA TYR A 89 3.65 -12.05 2.63
C TYR A 89 3.03 -12.29 4.00
N PRO A 90 3.80 -12.73 5.02
CA PRO A 90 3.37 -12.64 6.41
C PRO A 90 2.98 -11.22 6.78
N VAL A 91 1.89 -11.05 7.54
CA VAL A 91 1.38 -9.73 7.93
C VAL A 91 2.46 -8.91 8.65
N GLU A 92 3.26 -9.55 9.49
CA GLU A 92 4.25 -8.89 10.35
C GLU A 92 5.41 -8.25 9.57
N LEU A 93 5.61 -8.62 8.30
CA LEU A 93 6.62 -7.99 7.43
C LEU A 93 6.17 -6.62 6.91
N ILE A 94 4.86 -6.39 6.82
CA ILE A 94 4.27 -5.18 6.24
C ILE A 94 3.68 -4.30 7.34
N TYR A 95 3.02 -4.91 8.32
CA TYR A 95 2.38 -4.24 9.44
C TYR A 95 2.95 -4.76 10.76
N PRO A 96 3.56 -3.90 11.60
CA PRO A 96 3.94 -4.28 12.94
C PRO A 96 2.77 -4.88 13.73
N THR A 97 3.08 -5.80 14.64
CA THR A 97 2.05 -6.45 15.47
C THR A 97 1.25 -5.42 16.26
N GLY A 98 -0.08 -5.48 16.15
CA GLY A 98 -0.98 -4.56 16.84
C GLY A 98 -1.28 -3.27 16.08
N THR A 99 -0.70 -3.03 14.90
CA THR A 99 -1.04 -1.87 14.07
C THR A 99 -2.52 -1.88 13.70
N THR A 100 -3.20 -0.79 14.03
CA THR A 100 -4.59 -0.56 13.67
C THR A 100 -4.71 -0.03 12.23
N LYS A 101 -5.91 -0.16 11.65
CA LYS A 101 -6.19 0.38 10.31
C LYS A 101 -5.94 1.90 10.24
N GLN A 102 -6.27 2.61 11.32
CA GLN A 102 -6.12 4.05 11.37
C GLN A 102 -4.65 4.48 11.47
N GLU A 103 -3.86 3.80 12.29
CA GLU A 103 -2.40 4.03 12.36
C GLU A 103 -1.72 3.75 11.01
N ALA A 104 -2.08 2.66 10.34
CA ALA A 104 -1.54 2.34 9.01
C ALA A 104 -1.87 3.44 7.98
N GLN A 105 -3.09 3.99 8.02
CA GLN A 105 -3.50 5.09 7.14
C GLN A 105 -2.74 6.39 7.45
N GLU A 106 -2.56 6.72 8.72
CA GLU A 106 -1.82 7.90 9.16
C GLU A 106 -0.35 7.82 8.73
N GLN A 107 0.30 6.69 8.98
CA GLN A 107 1.68 6.44 8.55
C GLN A 107 1.82 6.54 7.03
N SER A 108 0.88 5.98 6.27
CA SER A 108 0.86 6.08 4.81
C SER A 108 0.70 7.52 4.32
N ALA A 109 -0.15 8.32 4.98
CA ALA A 109 -0.33 9.72 4.65
C ALA A 109 0.93 10.55 4.92
N VAL A 110 1.61 10.31 6.05
CA VAL A 110 2.89 10.96 6.37
C VAL A 110 3.95 10.58 5.35
N ALA A 111 4.10 9.29 5.04
CA ALA A 111 5.06 8.80 4.05
C ALA A 111 4.81 9.41 2.65
N MET A 112 3.55 9.58 2.26
CA MET A 112 3.19 10.21 1.00
C MET A 112 3.55 11.71 0.98
N THR A 113 3.27 12.45 2.05
CA THR A 113 3.68 13.86 2.18
C THR A 113 5.20 14.00 2.10
N THR A 114 5.95 13.20 2.86
CA THR A 114 7.42 13.19 2.81
C THR A 114 7.94 12.85 1.41
N SER A 115 7.29 11.93 0.69
CA SER A 115 7.65 11.62 -0.70
C SER A 115 7.47 12.81 -1.63
N GLN A 116 6.39 13.58 -1.47
CA GLN A 116 6.15 14.80 -2.23
C GLN A 116 7.18 15.89 -1.90
N GLU A 117 7.50 16.09 -0.62
CA GLU A 117 8.54 17.03 -0.20
C GLU A 117 9.92 16.66 -0.77
N ASN A 118 10.27 15.36 -0.76
CA ASN A 118 11.51 14.87 -1.36
C ASN A 118 11.52 15.06 -2.89
N ALA A 119 10.39 14.87 -3.56
CA ALA A 119 10.27 15.13 -4.99
C ALA A 119 10.44 16.62 -5.32
N VAL A 120 9.84 17.51 -4.51
CA VAL A 120 10.02 18.96 -4.62
C VAL A 120 11.48 19.35 -4.39
N ALA A 121 12.11 18.84 -3.32
CA ALA A 121 13.53 19.09 -3.05
C ALA A 121 14.43 18.62 -4.20
N SER A 122 14.15 17.45 -4.77
CA SER A 122 14.87 16.91 -5.93
C SER A 122 14.71 17.80 -7.16
N ALA A 123 13.48 18.29 -7.43
CA ALA A 123 13.21 19.22 -8.51
C ALA A 123 13.92 20.57 -8.32
N LEU A 124 13.87 21.15 -7.11
CA LEU A 124 14.56 22.40 -6.78
C LEU A 124 16.08 22.25 -6.93
N ASN A 125 16.64 21.13 -6.50
CA ASN A 125 18.07 20.82 -6.66
C ASN A 125 18.48 20.73 -8.14
N GLU A 126 17.65 20.13 -8.99
CA GLU A 126 17.90 20.07 -10.43
C GLU A 126 17.83 21.48 -11.06
N LEU A 127 16.84 22.27 -10.66
CA LEU A 127 16.65 23.66 -11.09
C LEU A 127 17.64 24.66 -10.48
N LYS A 128 18.55 24.21 -9.62
CA LYS A 128 19.54 25.06 -8.89
C LYS A 128 18.89 26.17 -8.06
N ILE A 129 17.68 25.91 -7.54
CA ILE A 129 16.99 26.81 -6.63
C ILE A 129 17.37 26.43 -5.19
N PRO A 130 17.88 27.37 -4.36
CA PRO A 130 18.26 27.06 -2.98
C PRO A 130 17.02 26.72 -2.13
N PHE A 131 17.14 25.69 -1.29
CA PHE A 131 16.11 25.27 -0.35
C PHE A 131 16.75 24.84 0.99
N GLY A 132 15.97 24.90 2.07
CA GLY A 132 16.37 24.38 3.37
C GLY A 132 15.78 22.98 3.61
N GLN A 133 16.51 22.13 4.34
CA GLN A 133 16.02 20.83 4.77
C GLN A 133 15.87 20.82 6.29
N GLN A 134 14.71 20.41 6.79
CA GLN A 134 14.47 20.19 8.21
C GLN A 134 14.17 18.71 8.44
N LEU A 135 14.89 18.09 9.36
CA LEU A 135 14.66 16.71 9.73
C LEU A 135 13.59 16.67 10.83
N GLN A 136 12.44 16.06 10.53
CA GLN A 136 11.37 15.82 11.50
C GLN A 136 11.08 14.32 11.59
N ALA A 137 11.02 13.79 12.80
CA ALA A 137 10.64 12.40 13.04
C ALA A 137 9.12 12.32 13.18
N ALA A 138 8.48 11.51 12.34
CA ALA A 138 7.02 11.30 12.35
C ALA A 138 6.51 10.59 13.63
N GLY A 139 7.41 9.93 14.37
CA GLY A 139 7.10 9.22 15.60
C GLY A 139 8.22 8.25 15.98
N LEU A 140 8.11 7.66 17.16
CA LEU A 140 9.00 6.58 17.62
C LEU A 140 8.18 5.29 17.73
N SER A 141 8.75 4.16 17.32
CA SER A 141 8.15 2.84 17.63
C SER A 141 7.98 2.68 19.13
N GLN A 142 6.88 2.08 19.58
CA GLN A 142 6.82 1.53 20.94
C GLN A 142 8.01 0.56 21.08
N ASP A 143 8.79 0.72 22.16
CA ASP A 143 10.05 0.01 22.45
C ASP A 143 11.30 0.41 21.64
N SER A 144 11.29 1.52 20.89
CA SER A 144 12.54 2.05 20.31
C SER A 144 13.52 2.51 21.40
N PRO A 145 14.84 2.25 21.27
CA PRO A 145 15.87 2.80 22.18
C PRO A 145 15.87 4.33 22.31
N SER A 146 15.14 5.01 21.42
CA SER A 146 14.97 6.46 21.42
C SER A 146 13.80 6.95 22.29
N VAL A 147 12.98 6.05 22.85
CA VAL A 147 11.88 6.41 23.77
C VAL A 147 12.47 6.66 25.17
N GLY A 148 12.58 7.93 25.58
CA GLY A 148 13.00 8.31 26.94
C GLY A 148 14.25 9.21 27.03
N LYS A 149 14.64 9.88 25.95
CA LYS A 149 15.59 11.01 26.01
C LYS A 149 14.95 12.29 25.52
#